data_AF-X1SQC9-F1
#
_entry.id   AF-X1SQC9-F1
#
_cell.length_a   1.000
_cell.length_b   1.000
_cell.length_c   1.000
_cell.angle_alpha   90.00
_cell.angle_beta   90.00
_cell.angle_gamma   90.00
#
_symmetry.space_group_name_H-M   'P 1'
#
loop_
_entity.id
_entity.type
_entity.pdbx_description
1 polymer ?
#
loop_
_entity_poly.entity_id
_entity_poly.type
_entity_poly.pdbx_seq_one_letter_code
_entity_poly.pdbx_strand_id
1 'polypeptide(L)'
;MTLLEHVCYTLKESYRLANPPGNRLRKEHVAVAKLKAPLMSLGASGKLADTLVFMPWKGINAVREYVIPANPKTALQTTQRGYFTAAVALVHTAMADAAHPLASIDQVAYAALASAKGRIITWFNQAVKLYIDVVVAALVGCVYSGMTFTTKTAGAIDIELFLNEGTPSTLVAGKFYFGSTKTNLINAKVATVVAGVSVALVAEDCSAFLTAGVKAYVQFRPDAADGCEGADSGIYNFYAA
;
A
#
# COMPACT_ATOMS: atom_id res chain seq x y z
N MET A 1 -64.29 -9.39 -17.30
CA MET A 1 -63.08 -9.55 -16.48
C MET A 1 -62.84 -11.04 -16.31
N THR A 2 -61.78 -11.57 -16.88
CA THR A 2 -61.49 -13.01 -16.92
C THR A 2 -60.93 -13.51 -15.59
N LEU A 3 -60.99 -14.81 -15.33
CA LEU A 3 -60.46 -15.44 -14.10
C LEU A 3 -58.99 -15.08 -13.84
N LEU A 4 -58.19 -14.85 -14.89
CA LEU A 4 -56.81 -14.39 -14.79
C LEU A 4 -56.69 -12.93 -14.32
N GLU A 5 -57.62 -12.06 -14.74
CA GLU A 5 -57.63 -10.65 -14.31
C GLU A 5 -58.03 -10.52 -12.84
N HIS A 6 -58.90 -11.41 -12.34
CA HIS A 6 -59.25 -11.43 -10.92
C HIS A 6 -58.08 -11.89 -10.05
N VAL A 7 -57.34 -12.93 -10.46
CA VAL A 7 -56.15 -13.40 -9.75
C VAL A 7 -55.05 -12.34 -9.74
N CYS A 8 -54.84 -11.65 -10.87
CA CYS A 8 -53.86 -10.58 -10.98
C CYS A 8 -54.23 -9.36 -10.12
N TYR A 9 -55.53 -9.01 -10.02
CA TYR A 9 -56.00 -7.94 -9.14
C TYR A 9 -55.85 -8.31 -7.66
N THR A 10 -56.19 -9.55 -7.27
CA THR A 10 -56.04 -10.01 -5.88
C THR A 10 -54.57 -10.11 -5.42
N LEU A 11 -53.64 -10.42 -6.32
CA LEU A 11 -52.20 -10.42 -6.03
C LEU A 11 -51.61 -9.01 -5.94
N LYS A 12 -52.10 -8.07 -6.75
CA LYS A 12 -51.68 -6.67 -6.70
C LYS A 12 -52.19 -5.95 -5.45
N GLU A 13 -53.42 -6.24 -5.02
CA GLU A 13 -54.01 -5.71 -3.79
C GLU A 13 -53.31 -6.27 -2.53
N SER A 14 -52.97 -7.56 -2.51
CA SER A 14 -52.23 -8.17 -1.40
C SER A 14 -50.77 -7.71 -1.31
N TYR A 15 -50.10 -7.43 -2.44
CA TYR A 15 -48.76 -6.81 -2.42
C TYR A 15 -48.80 -5.33 -2.00
N ARG A 16 -49.87 -4.60 -2.33
CA ARG A 16 -50.08 -3.20 -1.91
C ARG A 16 -50.44 -3.06 -0.44
N LEU A 17 -51.13 -4.04 0.14
CA LEU A 17 -51.42 -4.12 1.58
C LEU A 17 -50.21 -4.63 2.39
N ALA A 18 -49.32 -5.42 1.79
CA ALA A 18 -48.07 -5.85 2.41
C ALA A 18 -47.00 -4.75 2.45
N ASN A 19 -47.11 -3.71 1.61
CA ASN A 19 -46.17 -2.59 1.61
C ASN A 19 -46.88 -1.25 1.28
N PRO A 20 -47.55 -0.62 2.26
CA PRO A 20 -48.20 0.66 2.03
C PRO A 20 -47.16 1.73 1.66
N PRO A 21 -47.47 2.64 0.72
CA PRO A 21 -46.59 3.74 0.33
C PRO A 21 -46.51 4.77 1.46
N GLY A 22 -45.66 4.46 2.43
CA GLY A 22 -45.48 5.21 3.68
C GLY A 22 -44.36 4.64 4.56
N ASN A 23 -43.69 3.57 4.15
CA ASN A 23 -42.67 2.88 4.92
C ASN A 23 -41.24 3.45 4.69
N ARG A 24 -41.11 4.77 4.55
CA ARG A 24 -39.91 5.42 5.08
C ARG A 24 -40.06 5.31 6.59
N LEU A 25 -39.27 4.43 7.21
CA LEU A 25 -39.18 4.23 8.66
C LEU A 25 -39.39 5.55 9.40
N ARG A 26 -40.63 5.81 9.81
CA ARG A 26 -40.93 7.00 10.60
C ARG A 26 -40.32 6.73 11.96
N LYS A 27 -39.60 7.72 12.46
CA LYS A 27 -38.73 7.69 13.63
C LYS A 27 -39.49 7.53 14.96
N GLU A 28 -40.60 6.81 14.99
CA GLU A 28 -41.64 6.96 16.02
C GLU A 28 -41.94 5.68 16.84
N HIS A 29 -41.38 4.52 16.52
CA HIS A 29 -41.57 3.31 17.35
C HIS A 29 -40.29 2.51 17.63
N VAL A 30 -39.18 3.19 17.92
CA VAL A 30 -38.17 2.56 18.80
C VAL A 30 -38.60 2.91 20.22
N ALA A 31 -39.32 2.00 20.87
CA ALA A 31 -39.69 2.13 22.27
C ALA A 31 -38.41 2.03 23.14
N VAL A 32 -37.67 3.13 23.19
CA VAL A 32 -36.66 3.35 24.21
C VAL A 32 -37.39 3.39 25.55
N ALA A 33 -37.02 2.50 26.48
CA ALA A 33 -37.56 2.47 27.83
C ALA A 33 -37.33 3.83 28.51
N LYS A 34 -38.43 4.53 28.84
CA LYS A 34 -38.38 5.83 29.53
C LYS A 34 -38.24 5.60 31.04
N LEU A 35 -37.38 6.38 31.70
CA LEU A 35 -37.17 6.29 33.14
C LEU A 35 -38.48 6.60 33.90
N LYS A 36 -38.91 5.68 34.77
CA LYS A 36 -39.95 5.95 35.78
C LYS A 36 -39.23 6.50 37.02
N ALA A 37 -39.65 7.66 37.52
CA ALA A 37 -39.02 8.49 38.56
C ALA A 37 -37.80 9.36 38.14
N PRO A 38 -37.96 10.28 37.17
CA PRO A 38 -36.90 11.23 36.77
C PRO A 38 -36.48 12.20 37.89
N LEU A 39 -37.36 12.47 38.87
CA LEU A 39 -37.09 13.40 39.99
C LEU A 39 -35.98 12.92 40.93
N MET A 40 -35.71 11.60 40.96
CA MET A 40 -34.68 10.97 41.80
C MET A 40 -33.31 10.87 41.11
N SER A 41 -33.18 11.32 39.85
CA SER A 41 -31.92 11.34 39.07
C SER A 41 -31.16 9.99 39.00
N LEU A 42 -31.88 8.87 39.04
CA LEU A 42 -31.25 7.54 38.93
C LEU A 42 -30.88 7.27 37.46
N GLY A 43 -29.61 7.47 37.13
CA GLY A 43 -29.04 7.10 35.83
C GLY A 43 -28.72 5.60 35.77
N ALA A 44 -29.12 4.93 34.68
CA ALA A 44 -28.63 3.60 34.35
C ALA A 44 -27.57 3.72 33.25
N SER A 45 -26.38 3.17 33.49
CA SER A 45 -25.29 3.12 32.51
C SER A 45 -24.67 1.73 32.46
N GLY A 46 -24.22 1.32 31.29
CA GLY A 46 -23.52 0.05 31.10
C GLY A 46 -24.39 -1.04 30.48
N LYS A 47 -23.82 -2.24 30.38
CA LYS A 47 -24.43 -3.40 29.73
C LYS A 47 -25.10 -4.32 30.75
N LEU A 48 -26.28 -4.83 30.42
CA LEU A 48 -26.98 -5.87 31.16
C LEU A 48 -26.90 -7.16 30.36
N ALA A 49 -26.22 -8.16 30.93
CA ALA A 49 -26.14 -9.54 30.43
C ALA A 49 -25.81 -9.68 28.92
N ASP A 50 -25.00 -8.76 28.35
CA ASP A 50 -24.66 -8.73 26.92
C ASP A 50 -25.88 -8.76 25.98
N THR A 51 -27.01 -8.22 26.43
CA THR A 51 -28.24 -8.14 25.64
C THR A 51 -28.71 -6.71 25.48
N LEU A 52 -28.56 -5.87 26.51
CA LEU A 52 -29.00 -4.48 26.52
C LEU A 52 -27.89 -3.56 26.99
N VAL A 53 -27.79 -2.36 26.42
CA VAL A 53 -26.88 -1.31 26.86
C VAL A 53 -27.69 -0.05 27.21
N PHE A 54 -27.58 0.37 28.47
CA PHE A 54 -28.15 1.60 28.99
C PHE A 54 -27.14 2.74 28.80
N MET A 55 -27.58 3.82 28.18
CA MET A 55 -26.76 5.02 28.01
C MET A 55 -27.61 6.29 27.92
N PRO A 56 -27.10 7.45 28.35
CA PRO A 56 -27.70 8.73 28.01
C PRO A 56 -27.45 9.04 26.53
N TRP A 57 -28.53 9.26 25.76
CA TRP A 57 -28.48 9.68 24.36
C TRP A 57 -29.20 11.01 24.18
N LYS A 58 -28.45 12.08 23.93
CA LYS A 58 -28.99 13.44 23.70
C LYS A 58 -30.00 13.88 24.76
N GLY A 59 -29.67 13.70 26.04
CA GLY A 59 -30.54 14.07 27.17
C GLY A 59 -31.70 13.11 27.43
N ILE A 60 -31.80 11.99 26.70
CA ILE A 60 -32.78 10.93 26.92
C ILE A 60 -32.06 9.69 27.43
N ASN A 61 -32.51 9.11 28.53
CA ASN A 61 -32.01 7.82 28.98
C ASN A 61 -32.50 6.74 28.01
N ALA A 62 -31.56 6.12 27.29
CA ALA A 62 -31.85 5.19 26.22
C ALA A 62 -31.33 3.78 26.50
N VAL A 63 -32.05 2.80 25.95
CA VAL A 63 -31.66 1.39 25.96
C VAL A 63 -31.60 0.92 24.52
N ARG A 64 -30.51 0.23 24.17
CA ARG A 64 -30.35 -0.43 22.86
C ARG A 64 -29.92 -1.88 23.05
N GLU A 65 -30.20 -2.70 22.05
CA GLU A 65 -29.64 -4.05 21.97
C GLU A 65 -28.10 -4.00 21.94
N TYR A 66 -27.48 -4.93 22.66
CA TYR A 66 -26.05 -5.14 22.61
C TYR A 66 -25.69 -5.83 21.29
N VAL A 67 -25.43 -5.01 20.27
CA VAL A 67 -24.94 -5.50 18.99
C VAL A 67 -23.42 -5.69 19.09
N ILE A 68 -22.97 -6.94 19.03
CA ILE A 68 -21.57 -7.24 18.71
C ILE A 68 -21.44 -7.08 17.19
N PRO A 69 -20.70 -6.08 16.70
CA PRO A 69 -20.50 -5.94 15.26
C PRO A 69 -19.77 -7.19 14.75
N ALA A 70 -20.31 -7.82 13.71
CA ALA A 70 -19.58 -8.84 12.99
C ALA A 70 -18.33 -8.18 12.39
N ASN A 71 -17.16 -8.50 12.93
CA ASN A 71 -15.87 -8.13 12.35
C ASN A 71 -15.25 -9.40 11.72
N PRO A 72 -15.83 -9.93 10.64
CA PRO A 72 -15.35 -11.18 10.05
C PRO A 72 -13.93 -10.98 9.52
N LYS A 73 -13.00 -11.82 9.98
CA LYS A 73 -11.63 -11.89 9.45
C LYS A 73 -11.67 -12.62 8.09
N THR A 74 -11.93 -11.87 7.02
CA THR A 74 -12.06 -12.47 5.69
C THR A 74 -10.70 -12.93 5.13
N ALA A 75 -10.74 -13.82 4.14
CA ALA A 75 -9.54 -14.27 3.45
C ALA A 75 -8.79 -13.07 2.82
N LEU A 76 -9.49 -12.20 2.09
CA LEU A 76 -8.91 -11.00 1.47
C LEU A 76 -8.26 -10.07 2.49
N GLN A 77 -8.89 -9.87 3.65
CA GLN A 77 -8.32 -9.07 4.75
C GLN A 77 -7.04 -9.68 5.32
N THR A 78 -6.94 -11.01 5.33
CA THR A 78 -5.74 -11.72 5.80
C THR A 78 -4.64 -11.67 4.75
N THR A 79 -4.98 -11.84 3.48
CA THR A 79 -4.05 -11.70 2.35
C THR A 79 -3.40 -10.32 2.31
N GLN A 80 -4.20 -9.26 2.39
CA GLN A 80 -3.67 -7.90 2.38
C GLN A 80 -2.73 -7.64 3.57
N ARG A 81 -3.09 -8.10 4.77
CA ARG A 81 -2.20 -8.01 5.94
C ARG A 81 -0.90 -8.80 5.71
N GLY A 82 -0.97 -9.97 5.09
CA GLY A 82 0.19 -10.78 4.72
C GLY A 82 1.17 -10.02 3.83
N TYR A 83 0.69 -9.29 2.82
CA TYR A 83 1.54 -8.47 1.95
C TYR A 83 2.28 -7.37 2.73
N PHE A 84 1.59 -6.65 3.61
CA PHE A 84 2.23 -5.65 4.47
C PHE A 84 3.26 -6.26 5.43
N THR A 85 2.93 -7.40 6.06
CA THR A 85 3.86 -8.10 6.95
C THR A 85 5.12 -8.53 6.21
N ALA A 86 4.99 -9.11 5.02
CA ALA A 86 6.12 -9.53 4.20
C ALA A 86 6.99 -8.33 3.77
N ALA A 87 6.37 -7.25 3.30
CA ALA A 87 7.07 -6.03 2.89
C ALA A 87 7.90 -5.42 4.04
N VAL A 88 7.30 -5.28 5.22
CA VAL A 88 7.97 -4.73 6.41
C VAL A 88 9.12 -5.63 6.86
N ALA A 89 8.91 -6.95 6.88
CA ALA A 89 9.95 -7.90 7.25
C ALA A 89 11.16 -7.82 6.31
N LEU A 90 10.91 -7.72 5.01
CA LEU A 90 11.98 -7.62 4.01
C LEU A 90 12.76 -6.31 4.13
N VAL A 91 12.08 -5.17 4.33
CA VAL A 91 12.77 -3.89 4.57
C VAL A 91 13.61 -3.95 5.85
N HIS A 92 13.09 -4.51 6.95
CA HIS A 92 13.88 -4.66 8.18
C HIS A 92 15.06 -5.61 8.01
N THR A 93 14.90 -6.67 7.23
CA THR A 93 16.01 -7.60 6.90
C THR A 93 17.10 -6.85 6.12
N ALA A 94 16.73 -6.09 5.10
CA ALA A 94 17.66 -5.26 4.33
C ALA A 94 18.36 -4.20 5.20
N MET A 95 17.66 -3.60 6.17
CA MET A 95 18.25 -2.65 7.12
C MET A 95 19.22 -3.31 8.12
N ALA A 96 18.97 -4.56 8.48
CA ALA A 96 19.77 -5.32 9.44
C ALA A 96 20.95 -6.05 8.79
N ASP A 97 21.07 -6.02 7.46
CA ASP A 97 22.19 -6.64 6.75
C ASP A 97 23.53 -6.07 7.23
N ALA A 98 24.49 -6.94 7.49
CA ALA A 98 25.77 -6.55 8.08
C ALA A 98 26.76 -5.95 7.07
N ALA A 99 26.67 -6.35 5.80
CA ALA A 99 27.63 -5.98 4.77
C ALA A 99 27.13 -4.79 3.93
N HIS A 100 25.86 -4.83 3.56
CA HIS A 100 25.21 -3.88 2.65
C HIS A 100 23.84 -3.42 3.18
N PRO A 101 23.80 -2.84 4.41
CA PRO A 101 22.55 -2.42 5.02
C PRO A 101 21.84 -1.34 4.18
N LEU A 102 20.51 -1.39 4.18
CA LEU A 102 19.68 -0.28 3.74
C LEU A 102 19.90 0.91 4.69
N ALA A 103 20.73 1.85 4.23
CA ALA A 103 21.23 2.95 5.02
C ALA A 103 20.64 4.31 4.60
N SER A 104 21.11 5.39 5.22
CA SER A 104 20.67 6.77 4.94
C SER A 104 20.64 7.11 3.44
N ILE A 105 21.62 6.62 2.67
CA ILE A 105 21.67 6.86 1.22
C ILE A 105 20.45 6.28 0.48
N ASP A 106 20.04 5.06 0.84
CA ASP A 106 18.89 4.38 0.26
C ASP A 106 17.58 5.01 0.72
N GLN A 107 17.51 5.42 2.00
CA GLN A 107 16.36 6.12 2.56
C GLN A 107 16.10 7.44 1.82
N VAL A 108 17.17 8.23 1.56
CA VAL A 108 17.09 9.46 0.76
C VAL A 108 16.70 9.14 -0.68
N ALA A 109 17.21 8.04 -1.26
CA ALA A 109 16.89 7.63 -2.62
C ALA A 109 15.41 7.22 -2.79
N TYR A 110 14.85 6.47 -1.83
CA TYR A 110 13.42 6.13 -1.81
C TYR A 110 12.53 7.35 -1.55
N ALA A 111 12.97 8.30 -0.71
CA ALA A 111 12.27 9.59 -0.56
C ALA A 111 12.29 10.40 -1.86
N ALA A 112 13.42 10.40 -2.59
CA ALA A 112 13.53 11.05 -3.90
C ALA A 112 12.59 10.43 -4.93
N LEU A 113 12.45 9.09 -4.93
CA LEU A 113 11.48 8.39 -5.77
C LEU A 113 10.02 8.77 -5.41
N ALA A 114 9.67 8.77 -4.13
CA ALA A 114 8.34 9.19 -3.68
C ALA A 114 8.00 10.59 -4.21
N SER A 115 8.95 11.52 -4.06
CA SER A 115 8.83 12.88 -4.57
C SER A 115 8.73 12.95 -6.10
N ALA A 116 9.51 12.15 -6.83
CA ALA A 116 9.45 12.10 -8.30
C ALA A 116 8.11 11.57 -8.81
N LYS A 117 7.45 10.68 -8.06
CA LYS A 117 6.09 10.18 -8.35
C LYS A 117 4.98 11.08 -7.78
N GLY A 118 5.32 12.24 -7.21
CA GLY A 118 4.35 13.20 -6.65
C GLY A 118 3.65 12.74 -5.37
N ARG A 119 4.25 11.79 -4.62
CA ARG A 119 3.66 11.23 -3.41
C ARG A 119 4.24 11.89 -2.15
N ILE A 120 3.37 12.33 -1.26
CA ILE A 120 3.74 12.87 0.06
C ILE A 120 3.73 11.72 1.07
N ILE A 121 4.74 10.85 0.98
CA ILE A 121 4.93 9.71 1.88
C ILE A 121 6.40 9.58 2.30
N THR A 122 6.64 8.87 3.39
CA THR A 122 8.00 8.57 3.86
C THR A 122 8.71 7.60 2.92
N TRP A 123 10.04 7.56 2.99
CA TRP A 123 10.84 6.58 2.24
C TRP A 123 10.41 5.14 2.51
N PHE A 124 10.11 4.82 3.78
CA PHE A 124 9.72 3.48 4.20
C PHE A 124 8.39 3.07 3.58
N ASN A 125 7.40 3.97 3.60
CA ASN A 125 6.10 3.73 2.97
C ASN A 125 6.22 3.63 1.45
N GLN A 126 7.17 4.35 0.83
CA GLN A 126 7.44 4.22 -0.61
C GLN A 126 8.06 2.86 -0.96
N ALA A 127 9.02 2.36 -0.18
CA ALA A 127 9.60 1.04 -0.38
C ALA A 127 8.56 -0.08 -0.19
N VAL A 128 7.79 -0.02 0.90
CA VAL A 128 6.69 -0.95 1.17
C VAL A 128 5.63 -0.91 0.06
N LYS A 129 5.28 0.28 -0.44
CA LYS A 129 4.32 0.42 -1.54
C LYS A 129 4.79 -0.28 -2.81
N LEU A 130 6.05 -0.09 -3.22
CA LEU A 130 6.60 -0.74 -4.41
C LEU A 130 6.52 -2.27 -4.28
N TYR A 131 6.97 -2.80 -3.15
CA TYR A 131 6.91 -4.23 -2.88
C TYR A 131 5.47 -4.76 -3.01
N ILE A 132 4.49 -4.09 -2.40
CA ILE A 132 3.09 -4.50 -2.44
C ILE A 132 2.53 -4.43 -3.86
N ASP A 133 2.81 -3.35 -4.61
CA ASP A 133 2.33 -3.19 -5.98
C ASP A 133 2.82 -4.35 -6.88
N VAL A 134 4.08 -4.79 -6.69
CA VAL A 134 4.70 -5.91 -7.43
C VAL A 134 4.10 -7.26 -7.03
N VAL A 135 3.98 -7.53 -5.72
CA VAL A 135 3.42 -8.81 -5.24
C VAL A 135 1.93 -8.95 -5.57
N VAL A 136 1.17 -7.84 -5.57
CA VAL A 136 -0.23 -7.84 -6.03
C VAL A 136 -0.33 -8.16 -7.52
N ALA A 137 0.68 -7.81 -8.32
CA ALA A 137 0.80 -8.21 -9.72
C ALA A 137 1.30 -9.66 -9.91
N ALA A 138 1.39 -10.45 -8.82
CA ALA A 138 1.91 -11.82 -8.81
C ALA A 138 3.37 -11.95 -9.27
N LEU A 139 4.16 -10.90 -9.05
CA LEU A 139 5.60 -10.85 -9.27
C LEU A 139 6.36 -10.87 -7.94
N VAL A 140 7.69 -10.98 -8.00
CA VAL A 140 8.54 -11.00 -6.81
C VAL A 140 8.98 -9.59 -6.45
N GLY A 141 8.56 -9.12 -5.27
CA GLY A 141 9.01 -7.84 -4.73
C GLY A 141 10.49 -7.87 -4.36
N CYS A 142 11.20 -6.80 -4.69
CA CYS A 142 12.61 -6.60 -4.34
C CYS A 142 12.81 -5.21 -3.72
N VAL A 143 13.67 -5.14 -2.70
CA VAL A 143 14.16 -3.88 -2.12
C VAL A 143 15.66 -3.80 -2.37
N TYR A 144 16.13 -2.63 -2.79
CA TYR A 144 17.52 -2.43 -3.13
C TYR A 144 18.22 -1.64 -2.03
N SER A 145 19.47 -2.00 -1.74
CA SER A 145 20.27 -1.36 -0.71
C SER A 145 21.71 -1.15 -1.13
N GLY A 146 22.37 -0.22 -0.45
CA GLY A 146 23.83 -0.08 -0.50
C GLY A 146 24.37 0.32 -1.87
N MET A 147 23.73 1.25 -2.59
CA MET A 147 24.31 1.71 -3.86
C MET A 147 25.68 2.34 -3.63
N THR A 148 26.70 1.81 -4.30
CA THR A 148 28.07 2.32 -4.27
C THR A 148 28.50 2.81 -5.64
N PHE A 149 29.39 3.81 -5.62
CA PHE A 149 30.02 4.36 -6.82
C PHE A 149 31.53 4.26 -6.62
N THR A 150 32.16 3.25 -7.23
CA THR A 150 33.62 3.06 -7.14
C THR A 150 34.33 4.08 -8.03
N THR A 151 33.81 4.28 -9.24
CA THR A 151 34.30 5.27 -10.20
C THR A 151 33.14 6.12 -10.70
N LYS A 152 33.32 7.44 -10.72
CA LYS A 152 32.29 8.42 -11.12
C LYS A 152 32.62 9.14 -12.42
N THR A 153 33.72 8.77 -13.07
CA THR A 153 34.18 9.39 -14.31
C THR A 153 33.22 9.08 -15.44
N ALA A 154 32.80 10.10 -16.17
CA ALA A 154 31.78 9.95 -17.22
C ALA A 154 32.09 8.86 -18.25
N GLY A 155 33.37 8.65 -18.59
CA GLY A 155 33.82 7.63 -19.55
C GLY A 155 34.06 6.23 -18.98
N ALA A 156 33.94 6.03 -17.66
CA ALA A 156 34.19 4.75 -17.01
C ALA A 156 33.48 4.72 -15.64
N ILE A 157 32.15 4.66 -15.66
CA ILE A 157 31.36 4.58 -14.43
C ILE A 157 31.33 3.15 -13.89
N ASP A 158 31.54 3.04 -12.57
CA ASP A 158 31.36 1.80 -11.80
C ASP A 158 30.28 2.02 -10.73
N ILE A 159 29.19 1.26 -10.83
CA ILE A 159 28.07 1.28 -9.88
C ILE A 159 27.80 -0.14 -9.43
N GLU A 160 27.52 -0.33 -8.15
CA GLU A 160 26.99 -1.60 -7.63
C GLU A 160 25.82 -1.32 -6.69
N LEU A 161 24.79 -2.16 -6.75
CA LEU A 161 23.59 -2.09 -5.92
C LEU A 161 23.14 -3.49 -5.52
N PHE A 162 22.82 -3.70 -4.24
CA PHE A 162 22.50 -5.02 -3.71
C PHE A 162 21.00 -5.33 -3.74
N LEU A 163 20.68 -6.60 -3.92
CA LEU A 163 19.31 -7.12 -4.09
C LEU A 163 18.81 -7.74 -2.79
N ASN A 164 17.63 -7.34 -2.35
CA ASN A 164 16.89 -8.01 -1.29
C ASN A 164 15.56 -8.51 -1.87
N GLU A 165 15.60 -9.66 -2.52
CA GLU A 165 14.45 -10.25 -3.20
C GLU A 165 13.58 -11.04 -2.22
N GLY A 166 12.26 -10.97 -2.37
CA GLY A 166 11.34 -11.81 -1.60
C GLY A 166 11.49 -13.30 -1.94
N THR A 167 11.92 -13.61 -3.16
CA THR A 167 12.36 -14.94 -3.60
C THR A 167 13.72 -14.79 -4.27
N PRO A 168 14.80 -15.39 -3.73
CA PRO A 168 16.14 -15.21 -4.26
C PRO A 168 16.28 -15.61 -5.74
N SER A 169 17.15 -14.89 -6.46
CA SER A 169 17.55 -15.21 -7.84
C SER A 169 16.40 -15.12 -8.85
N THR A 170 15.43 -14.21 -8.63
CA THR A 170 14.30 -14.00 -9.53
C THR A 170 14.58 -12.91 -10.56
N LEU A 171 15.34 -11.88 -10.19
CA LEU A 171 15.79 -10.82 -11.08
C LEU A 171 16.81 -11.37 -12.08
N VAL A 172 16.51 -11.24 -13.37
CA VAL A 172 17.37 -11.73 -14.47
C VAL A 172 17.88 -10.57 -15.32
N ALA A 173 17.09 -9.52 -15.51
CA ALA A 173 17.45 -8.39 -16.36
C ALA A 173 16.96 -7.04 -15.80
N GLY A 174 17.75 -6.00 -16.03
CA GLY A 174 17.37 -4.63 -15.74
C GLY A 174 18.39 -3.61 -16.23
N LYS A 175 18.03 -2.33 -16.09
CA LYS A 175 18.81 -1.21 -16.59
C LYS A 175 18.97 -0.14 -15.53
N PHE A 176 20.13 0.51 -15.55
CA PHE A 176 20.34 1.77 -14.85
C PHE A 176 19.90 2.92 -15.75
N TYR A 177 18.91 3.66 -15.30
CA TYR A 177 18.39 4.85 -15.96
C TYR A 177 19.04 6.10 -15.35
N PHE A 178 19.57 6.98 -16.21
CA PHE A 178 20.27 8.20 -15.86
C PHE A 178 19.53 9.45 -16.34
N GLY A 179 19.71 10.55 -15.62
CA GLY A 179 19.10 11.84 -15.95
C GLY A 179 19.73 13.02 -15.23
N SER A 180 19.51 14.22 -15.77
CA SER A 180 19.91 15.49 -15.15
C SER A 180 18.97 15.92 -14.01
N THR A 181 17.75 15.36 -13.97
CA THR A 181 16.78 15.58 -12.89
C THR A 181 16.17 14.26 -12.44
N LYS A 182 15.70 14.22 -11.19
CA LYS A 182 15.04 13.02 -10.61
C LYS A 182 13.74 12.61 -11.32
N THR A 183 13.13 13.50 -12.12
CA THR A 183 11.89 13.22 -12.87
C THR A 183 12.15 12.88 -14.33
N ASN A 184 13.37 13.09 -14.85
CA ASN A 184 13.70 12.92 -16.26
C ASN A 184 14.91 11.98 -16.44
N LEU A 185 14.69 10.69 -16.17
CA LEU A 185 15.69 9.63 -16.33
C LEU A 185 15.51 8.98 -17.73
N ILE A 186 16.17 9.53 -18.74
CA ILE A 186 15.94 9.20 -20.16
C ILE A 186 17.02 8.29 -20.77
N ASN A 187 18.23 8.33 -20.24
CA ASN A 187 19.34 7.53 -20.74
C ASN A 187 19.38 6.21 -19.98
N ALA A 188 19.72 5.11 -20.63
CA ALA A 188 19.75 3.81 -19.97
C ALA A 188 21.01 3.02 -20.34
N LYS A 189 21.53 2.25 -19.39
CA LYS A 189 22.60 1.28 -19.58
C LYS A 189 22.18 -0.06 -19.00
N VAL A 190 22.46 -1.14 -19.73
CA VAL A 190 22.14 -2.50 -19.28
C VAL A 190 22.99 -2.83 -18.06
N ALA A 191 22.35 -3.27 -16.98
CA ALA A 191 23.05 -3.70 -15.80
C ALA A 191 23.54 -5.14 -15.97
N THR A 192 24.70 -5.44 -15.42
CA THR A 192 25.12 -6.82 -15.18
C THR A 192 24.41 -7.30 -13.92
N VAL A 193 23.61 -8.37 -14.03
CA VAL A 193 22.88 -8.95 -12.89
C VAL A 193 23.62 -10.15 -12.36
N VAL A 194 23.99 -10.12 -11.08
CA VAL A 194 24.43 -11.28 -10.31
C VAL A 194 23.22 -11.77 -9.52
N ALA A 195 22.58 -12.82 -10.01
CA ALA A 195 21.29 -13.30 -9.49
C ALA A 195 21.35 -13.54 -7.97
N GLY A 196 20.40 -12.95 -7.23
CA GLY A 196 20.33 -13.05 -5.77
C GLY A 196 21.38 -12.24 -4.99
N VAL A 197 22.22 -11.45 -5.66
CA VAL A 197 23.33 -10.73 -5.01
C VAL A 197 23.28 -9.23 -5.34
N SER A 198 23.60 -8.85 -6.57
CA SER A 198 23.79 -7.44 -6.92
C SER A 198 23.51 -7.18 -8.40
N VAL A 199 23.37 -5.89 -8.72
CA VAL A 199 23.34 -5.36 -10.08
C VAL A 199 24.42 -4.29 -10.21
N ALA A 200 25.15 -4.32 -11.33
CA ALA A 200 26.33 -3.48 -11.50
C ALA A 200 26.50 -2.91 -12.91
N LEU A 201 27.23 -1.80 -12.99
CA LEU A 201 27.92 -1.33 -14.18
C LEU A 201 29.42 -1.37 -13.90
N VAL A 202 30.20 -1.82 -14.87
CA VAL A 202 31.65 -1.94 -14.74
C VAL A 202 32.31 -1.19 -15.90
N ALA A 203 33.07 -0.14 -15.57
CA ALA A 203 33.77 0.74 -16.49
C ALA A 203 32.91 1.21 -17.68
N GLU A 204 31.64 1.53 -17.43
CA GLU A 204 30.69 1.86 -18.50
C GLU A 204 30.87 3.30 -18.99
N ASP A 205 31.01 3.48 -20.31
CA ASP A 205 31.10 4.82 -20.92
C ASP A 205 29.71 5.47 -21.00
N CYS A 206 29.52 6.51 -20.20
CA CYS A 206 28.32 7.33 -20.10
C CYS A 206 28.60 8.80 -20.50
N SER A 207 29.73 9.07 -21.15
CA SER A 207 30.17 10.43 -21.55
C SER A 207 29.21 11.12 -22.53
N ALA A 208 28.39 10.36 -23.24
CA ALA A 208 27.35 10.88 -24.12
C ALA A 208 26.27 11.70 -23.39
N PHE A 209 26.06 11.50 -22.08
CA PHE A 209 25.01 12.18 -21.33
C PHE A 209 25.40 12.60 -19.91
N LEU A 210 26.59 12.22 -19.43
CA LEU A 210 27.14 12.72 -18.18
C LEU A 210 28.17 13.80 -18.44
N THR A 211 28.12 14.86 -17.63
CA THR A 211 29.04 15.98 -17.70
C THR A 211 29.77 16.10 -16.38
N ALA A 212 31.10 16.13 -16.43
CA ALA A 212 31.94 16.28 -15.25
C ALA A 212 31.53 17.52 -14.41
N GLY A 213 31.51 17.37 -13.09
CA GLY A 213 31.08 18.38 -12.13
C GLY A 213 29.56 18.61 -12.07
N VAL A 214 28.76 18.00 -12.94
CA VAL A 214 27.30 18.16 -12.95
C VAL A 214 26.65 17.05 -12.13
N LYS A 215 25.62 17.44 -11.35
CA LYS A 215 24.80 16.50 -10.58
C LYS A 215 23.97 15.64 -11.53
N ALA A 216 24.12 14.33 -11.42
CA ALA A 216 23.34 13.33 -12.13
C ALA A 216 22.47 12.52 -11.17
N TYR A 217 21.40 11.94 -11.71
CA TYR A 217 20.50 11.03 -11.01
C TYR A 217 20.53 9.67 -11.69
N VAL A 218 20.44 8.60 -10.90
CA VAL A 218 20.42 7.23 -11.39
C VAL A 218 19.39 6.39 -10.64
N GLN A 219 18.73 5.47 -11.36
CA GLN A 219 17.78 4.53 -10.80
C GLN A 219 17.90 3.19 -11.53
N PHE A 220 17.96 2.08 -10.80
CA PHE A 220 17.82 0.76 -11.38
C PHE A 220 16.34 0.41 -11.55
N ARG A 221 15.99 -0.17 -12.70
CA ARG A 221 14.65 -0.72 -12.96
C ARG A 221 14.78 -2.08 -13.63
N PRO A 222 14.08 -3.11 -13.13
CA PRO A 222 13.92 -4.39 -13.82
C PRO A 222 13.29 -4.20 -15.21
N ASP A 223 13.69 -5.02 -16.17
CA ASP A 223 13.12 -4.97 -17.52
C ASP A 223 11.68 -5.48 -17.55
N ALA A 224 10.94 -5.14 -18.61
CA ALA A 224 9.59 -5.67 -18.81
C ALA A 224 9.63 -7.19 -18.95
N ALA A 225 8.62 -7.87 -18.39
CA ALA A 225 8.51 -9.33 -18.28
C ALA A 225 9.58 -10.01 -17.39
N ASP A 226 10.40 -9.25 -16.66
CA ASP A 226 11.24 -9.80 -15.60
C ASP A 226 10.39 -10.23 -14.39
N GLY A 227 10.84 -11.25 -13.65
CA GLY A 227 10.12 -11.75 -12.47
C GLY A 227 9.99 -10.71 -11.33
N CYS A 228 10.80 -9.65 -11.36
CA CYS A 228 10.78 -8.52 -10.45
C CYS A 228 10.26 -7.23 -11.12
N GLU A 229 9.58 -7.29 -12.27
CA GLU A 229 9.08 -6.11 -12.98
C GLU A 229 8.30 -5.15 -12.05
N GLY A 230 8.67 -3.86 -12.09
CA GLY A 230 8.08 -2.81 -11.26
C GLY A 230 8.71 -2.64 -9.87
N ALA A 231 9.60 -3.55 -9.45
CA ALA A 231 10.43 -3.35 -8.26
C ALA A 231 11.56 -2.38 -8.58
N ASP A 232 11.24 -1.09 -8.68
CA ASP A 232 12.20 -0.03 -8.93
C ASP A 232 13.10 0.23 -7.70
N SER A 233 14.38 0.55 -7.92
CA SER A 233 15.23 1.07 -6.84
C SER A 233 14.83 2.50 -6.44
N GLY A 234 15.37 2.99 -5.32
CA GLY A 234 15.39 4.42 -5.04
C GLY A 234 16.11 5.21 -6.14
N ILE A 235 15.89 6.53 -6.21
CA ILE A 235 16.58 7.42 -7.14
C ILE A 235 17.79 8.02 -6.44
N TYR A 236 18.98 7.55 -6.80
CA TYR A 236 20.25 8.01 -6.26
C TYR A 236 20.75 9.22 -7.02
N ASN A 237 21.68 9.96 -6.41
CA ASN A 237 22.33 11.11 -7.05
C ASN A 237 23.82 11.13 -6.75
N PHE A 238 24.59 11.62 -7.70
CA PHE A 238 26.03 11.77 -7.60
C PHE A 238 26.49 12.94 -8.47
N TYR A 239 27.74 13.38 -8.28
CA TYR A 239 28.41 14.30 -9.19
C TYR A 239 29.35 13.49 -10.06
N ALA A 240 29.20 13.60 -11.39
CA ALA A 240 30.13 12.97 -12.31
C ALA A 240 31.51 13.60 -12.16
N ALA A 241 32.56 12.77 -12.16
CA ALA A 241 33.94 13.21 -12.13
C ALA A 241 34.48 13.48 -13.53
#